data_AF-A0A147IMN3-F1
#
_entry.id   AF-A0A147IMN3-F1
#
_cell.length_a   1.000
_cell.length_b   1.000
_cell.length_c   1.000
_cell.angle_alpha   90.00
_cell.angle_beta   90.00
_cell.angle_gamma   90.00
#
_symmetry.space_group_name_H-M   'P 1'
#
loop_
_entity.id
_entity.type
_entity.pdbx_description
1 polymer ?
#
loop_
_entity_poly.entity_id
_entity_poly.type
_entity_poly.pdbx_seq_one_letter_code
_entity_poly.pdbx_strand_id
1 'polypeptide(L)'
;MGADFKEKTRKTFEKCWDKAAVEANTPDLFNKTPDHAASRYEAEALGDAKLMIGDTVAVRMEGGRLIGRRGVSAVLEVCSPSQALIQSISLGCNIARADIVATDPISGVFEVSFS
;
A
#
# COMPACT_ATOMS: atom_id res chain seq x y z
N MET A 1 13.52 23.14 -66.57
CA MET A 1 12.95 21.78 -66.40
C MET A 1 13.75 21.02 -65.33
N GLY A 2 13.62 21.37 -64.05
CA GLY A 2 14.43 20.77 -62.98
C GLY A 2 13.86 20.86 -61.56
N ALA A 3 12.70 21.50 -61.38
CA ALA A 3 12.00 21.56 -60.10
C ALA A 3 10.96 20.45 -59.94
N ASP A 4 10.38 19.97 -61.05
CA ASP A 4 9.24 19.03 -61.03
C ASP A 4 9.58 17.57 -60.69
N PHE A 5 10.86 17.24 -60.50
CA PHE A 5 11.29 15.88 -60.19
C PHE A 5 11.42 15.61 -58.68
N LYS A 6 11.71 16.65 -57.89
CA LYS A 6 11.87 16.49 -56.43
C LYS A 6 10.55 16.38 -55.68
N GLU A 7 9.45 16.91 -56.22
CA GLU A 7 8.12 16.75 -55.62
C GLU A 7 7.52 15.36 -55.87
N LYS A 8 7.79 14.73 -57.02
CA LYS A 8 7.27 13.39 -57.36
C LYS A 8 7.95 12.24 -56.62
N THR A 9 9.06 12.50 -55.93
CA THR A 9 9.84 11.45 -55.23
C THR A 9 9.68 11.53 -53.71
N ARG A 10 8.75 12.34 -53.20
CA ARG A 10 8.46 12.36 -51.77
C ARG A 10 7.54 11.18 -51.45
N LYS A 11 8.04 10.21 -50.68
CA LYS A 11 7.23 9.09 -50.18
C LYS A 11 6.06 9.65 -49.38
N THR A 12 4.83 9.44 -49.87
CA THR A 12 3.57 9.95 -49.30
C THR A 12 3.09 9.21 -48.05
N PHE A 13 3.89 8.28 -47.52
CA PHE A 13 3.51 7.51 -46.35
C PHE A 13 4.62 7.57 -45.33
N GLU A 14 4.41 8.41 -44.31
CA GLU A 14 5.08 8.25 -43.04
C GLU A 14 4.43 7.03 -42.38
N LYS A 15 5.14 5.90 -42.32
CA LYS A 15 4.68 4.81 -41.46
C LYS A 15 4.80 5.33 -40.03
N CYS A 16 3.72 5.91 -39.51
CA CYS A 16 3.43 5.93 -38.09
C CYS A 16 3.33 4.47 -37.66
N TRP A 17 4.48 3.82 -37.50
CA TRP A 17 4.55 2.65 -36.64
C TRP A 17 4.15 3.19 -35.28
N ASP A 18 2.95 2.81 -34.85
CA ASP A 18 2.40 3.12 -33.53
C ASP A 18 3.48 2.88 -32.48
N LYS A 19 4.20 3.94 -32.10
CA LYS A 19 5.14 3.87 -30.98
C LYS A 19 4.39 3.46 -29.72
N ALA A 20 3.12 3.86 -29.62
CA ALA A 20 2.18 3.43 -28.60
C ALA A 20 1.94 1.91 -28.60
N ALA A 21 1.85 1.26 -29.76
CA ALA A 21 1.67 -0.20 -29.83
C ALA A 21 2.97 -0.95 -29.51
N VAL A 22 4.14 -0.34 -29.79
CA VAL A 22 5.45 -0.90 -29.39
C VAL A 22 5.71 -0.72 -27.90
N GLU A 23 5.41 0.44 -27.31
CA GLU A 23 5.48 0.67 -25.86
C GLU A 23 4.49 -0.21 -25.08
N ALA A 24 3.24 -0.33 -25.53
CA ALA A 24 2.24 -1.20 -24.89
C ALA A 24 2.57 -2.70 -24.99
N ASN A 25 3.29 -3.13 -26.02
CA ASN A 25 3.71 -4.53 -26.20
C ASN A 25 5.11 -4.84 -25.67
N THR A 26 5.81 -3.87 -25.08
CA THR A 26 7.11 -4.12 -24.44
C THR A 26 6.89 -4.26 -22.94
N PRO A 27 6.74 -5.49 -22.41
CA PRO A 27 6.68 -5.70 -20.97
C PRO A 27 8.04 -5.33 -20.36
N ASP A 28 8.09 -4.16 -19.76
CA ASP A 28 9.22 -3.71 -18.94
C ASP A 28 9.18 -4.45 -17.58
N LEU A 29 10.28 -5.11 -17.23
CA LEU A 29 10.49 -5.78 -15.93
C LEU A 29 10.36 -4.84 -14.73
N PHE A 30 10.44 -3.53 -14.93
CA PHE A 30 10.39 -2.48 -13.91
C PHE A 30 9.05 -1.75 -13.81
N ASN A 31 8.10 -2.01 -14.71
CA ASN A 31 6.76 -1.41 -14.67
C ASN A 31 5.72 -2.23 -13.88
N LYS A 32 6.16 -3.24 -13.13
CA LYS A 32 5.32 -3.82 -12.10
C LYS A 32 5.24 -2.84 -10.94
N THR A 33 4.28 -1.92 -10.99
CA THR A 33 3.80 -1.29 -9.76
C THR A 33 3.41 -2.42 -8.82
N PRO A 34 4.02 -2.54 -7.64
CA PRO A 34 3.58 -3.54 -6.67
C PRO A 34 2.11 -3.25 -6.37
N ASP A 35 1.21 -4.14 -6.78
CA ASP A 35 -0.24 -3.94 -6.71
C ASP A 35 -0.70 -3.59 -5.29
N HIS A 36 0.04 -4.06 -4.27
CA HIS A 36 -0.15 -3.67 -2.89
C HIS A 36 1.18 -3.64 -2.14
N ALA A 37 1.65 -2.45 -1.76
CA ALA A 37 2.53 -2.36 -0.59
C ALA A 37 1.70 -2.79 0.62
N ALA A 38 2.16 -3.78 1.39
CA ALA A 38 1.50 -4.18 2.62
C ALA A 38 1.37 -2.93 3.50
N SER A 39 0.14 -2.51 3.80
CA SER A 39 -0.10 -1.36 4.66
C SER A 39 0.27 -1.76 6.09
N ARG A 40 1.49 -1.41 6.47
CA ARG A 40 2.02 -1.61 7.82
C ARG A 40 1.91 -0.30 8.58
N TYR A 41 1.54 -0.41 9.84
CA TYR A 41 1.37 0.71 10.73
C TYR A 41 2.19 0.46 11.98
N GLU A 42 2.77 1.53 12.51
CA GLU A 42 3.47 1.51 13.79
C GLU A 42 2.45 1.39 14.91
N ALA A 43 2.76 0.60 15.91
CA ALA A 43 1.95 0.43 17.11
C ALA A 43 2.84 0.33 18.34
N GLU A 44 2.37 0.90 19.44
CA GLU A 44 3.05 0.85 20.73
C GLU A 44 2.31 -0.10 21.67
N ALA A 45 3.04 -0.88 22.45
CA ALA A 45 2.45 -1.72 23.48
C ALA A 45 1.91 -0.85 24.63
N LEU A 46 0.71 -1.18 25.11
CA LEU A 46 0.11 -0.54 26.28
C LEU A 46 0.50 -1.32 27.54
N GLY A 47 1.25 -0.67 28.43
CA GLY A 47 1.76 -1.30 29.67
C GLY A 47 2.79 -2.40 29.39
N ASP A 48 2.79 -3.46 30.19
CA ASP A 48 3.73 -4.60 30.06
C ASP A 48 3.19 -5.73 29.17
N ALA A 49 2.39 -5.39 28.15
CA ALA A 49 1.78 -6.38 27.27
C ALA A 49 2.85 -7.17 26.49
N LYS A 50 2.87 -8.49 26.69
CA LYS A 50 3.75 -9.40 25.94
C LYS A 50 3.12 -9.75 24.59
N LEU A 51 3.61 -9.07 23.57
CA LEU A 51 3.25 -9.25 22.17
C LEU A 51 4.39 -9.92 21.41
N MET A 52 4.06 -10.86 20.53
CA MET A 52 5.02 -11.58 19.69
C MET A 52 4.64 -11.46 18.21
N ILE A 53 5.64 -11.58 17.33
CA ILE A 53 5.40 -11.66 15.89
C ILE A 53 4.49 -12.85 15.60
N GLY A 54 3.47 -12.63 14.78
CA GLY A 54 2.43 -13.61 14.47
C GLY A 54 1.23 -13.59 15.41
N ASP A 55 1.26 -12.79 16.49
CA ASP A 55 0.07 -12.57 17.32
C ASP A 55 -0.98 -11.79 16.53
N THR A 56 -2.24 -12.21 16.68
CA THR A 56 -3.40 -11.43 16.23
C THR A 56 -4.02 -10.67 17.41
N VAL A 57 -4.38 -9.42 17.19
CA VAL A 57 -5.23 -8.63 18.09
C VAL A 57 -6.51 -8.14 17.41
N ALA A 58 -7.56 -7.93 18.20
CA ALA A 58 -8.76 -7.22 17.74
C ALA A 58 -8.57 -5.73 17.95
N VAL A 59 -8.55 -4.95 16.87
CA VAL A 59 -8.39 -3.50 16.92
C VAL A 59 -9.76 -2.84 16.91
N ARG A 60 -10.00 -1.93 17.85
CA ARG A 60 -11.25 -1.19 17.97
C ARG A 60 -10.98 0.31 17.97
N MET A 61 -11.88 1.07 17.35
CA MET A 61 -11.85 2.53 17.46
C MET A 61 -12.46 2.98 18.80
N GLU A 62 -11.66 3.66 19.62
CA GLU A 62 -12.04 4.19 20.93
C GLU A 62 -11.52 5.62 21.06
N GLY A 63 -12.41 6.60 21.27
CA GLY A 63 -12.01 8.00 21.46
C GLY A 63 -11.20 8.60 20.29
N GLY A 64 -11.40 8.10 19.07
CA GLY A 64 -10.65 8.53 17.88
C GLY A 64 -9.27 7.87 17.72
N ARG A 65 -8.93 6.91 18.59
CA ARG A 65 -7.69 6.11 18.53
C ARG A 65 -8.02 4.67 18.15
N LEU A 66 -7.03 3.96 17.62
CA LEU A 66 -7.13 2.54 17.31
C LEU A 66 -6.43 1.74 18.40
N ILE A 67 -7.22 1.03 19.20
CA ILE A 67 -6.75 0.26 20.33
C ILE A 67 -6.85 -1.24 20.01
N GLY A 68 -5.72 -1.92 19.99
CA GLY A 68 -5.66 -3.37 19.90
C GLY A 68 -5.91 -4.01 21.26
N ARG A 69 -6.81 -4.99 21.28
CA ARG A 69 -7.23 -5.76 22.45
C ARG A 69 -6.97 -7.24 22.28
N ARG A 70 -6.58 -7.89 23.39
CA ARG A 70 -6.57 -9.34 23.56
C ARG A 70 -7.65 -9.69 24.58
N GLY A 71 -8.80 -10.15 24.10
CA GLY A 71 -9.99 -10.30 24.93
C GLY A 71 -10.49 -8.94 25.43
N VAL A 72 -10.54 -8.77 26.75
CA VAL A 72 -10.98 -7.51 27.37
C VAL A 72 -9.84 -6.50 27.59
N SER A 73 -8.58 -6.95 27.55
CA SER A 73 -7.42 -6.12 27.87
C SER A 73 -6.93 -5.37 26.64
N ALA A 74 -6.72 -4.06 26.78
CA ALA A 74 -6.00 -3.26 25.80
C ALA A 74 -4.51 -3.62 25.87
N VAL A 75 -3.90 -3.90 24.71
CA VAL A 75 -2.53 -4.39 24.61
C VAL A 75 -1.65 -3.56 23.68
N LEU A 76 -2.24 -2.85 22.71
CA LEU A 76 -1.51 -1.94 21.83
C LEU A 76 -2.35 -0.75 21.38
N GLU A 77 -1.68 0.33 21.01
CA GLU A 77 -2.25 1.51 20.36
C GLU A 77 -1.55 1.72 19.02
N VAL A 78 -2.32 1.93 17.95
CA VAL A 78 -1.76 2.18 16.61
C VAL A 78 -1.41 3.65 16.49
N CYS A 79 -0.15 3.93 16.19
CA CYS A 79 0.39 5.27 16.04
C CYS A 79 0.11 5.81 14.64
N SER A 80 -0.42 7.04 14.56
CA SER A 80 -0.64 7.78 13.31
C SER A 80 -1.30 6.97 12.17
N PRO A 81 -2.49 6.35 12.40
CA PRO A 81 -3.15 5.59 11.36
C PRO A 81 -3.54 6.47 10.16
N SER A 82 -3.46 5.91 8.95
CA SER A 82 -3.87 6.63 7.75
C SER A 82 -5.38 6.88 7.76
N GLN A 83 -5.82 7.99 7.16
CA GLN A 83 -7.25 8.31 7.04
C GLN A 83 -8.02 7.21 6.30
N ALA A 84 -7.39 6.57 5.30
CA ALA A 84 -7.97 5.44 4.59
C ALA A 84 -8.23 4.23 5.52
N LEU A 85 -7.30 3.93 6.45
CA LEU A 85 -7.47 2.87 7.43
C LEU A 85 -8.62 3.19 8.40
N ILE A 86 -8.65 4.41 8.93
CA ILE A 86 -9.71 4.87 9.84
C ILE A 86 -11.09 4.71 9.16
N GLN A 87 -11.20 5.15 7.91
CA GLN A 87 -12.43 5.03 7.13
C GLN A 87 -12.84 3.56 6.93
N SER A 88 -11.90 2.70 6.51
CA SER A 88 -12.13 1.26 6.35
C SER A 88 -12.66 0.61 7.63
N ILE A 89 -12.02 0.89 8.78
CA ILE A 89 -12.43 0.35 10.08
C ILE A 89 -13.80 0.90 10.50
N SER A 90 -14.08 2.18 10.23
CA SER A 90 -15.36 2.80 10.56
C SER A 90 -16.53 2.18 9.78
N LEU A 91 -16.30 1.82 8.51
CA LEU A 91 -17.26 1.08 7.68
C LEU A 91 -17.49 -0.34 8.21
N GLY A 92 -16.43 -0.97 8.73
CA GLY A 92 -16.45 -2.29 9.37
C GLY A 92 -16.97 -2.32 10.82
N CYS A 93 -17.90 -1.42 11.19
CA CYS A 93 -18.44 -1.33 12.55
C CYS A 93 -17.40 -1.01 13.64
N ASN A 94 -16.37 -0.22 13.31
CA ASN A 94 -15.31 0.23 14.22
C ASN A 94 -14.44 -0.89 14.82
N ILE A 95 -14.42 -2.07 14.20
CA ILE A 95 -13.63 -3.23 14.63
C ILE A 95 -12.88 -3.77 13.41
N ALA A 96 -11.61 -4.11 13.61
CA ALA A 96 -10.78 -4.80 12.63
C ALA A 96 -9.88 -5.82 13.32
N ARG A 97 -9.25 -6.66 12.51
CA ARG A 97 -8.24 -7.62 12.96
C ARG A 97 -6.89 -7.14 12.47
N ALA A 98 -5.90 -7.18 13.34
CA ALA A 98 -4.53 -6.84 13.00
C ALA A 98 -3.57 -7.93 13.48
N ASP A 99 -2.58 -8.22 12.65
CA ASP A 99 -1.52 -9.17 12.93
C ASP A 99 -0.20 -8.41 13.14
N ILE A 100 0.57 -8.85 14.12
CA ILE A 100 1.89 -8.30 14.41
C ILE A 100 2.90 -8.92 13.45
N VAL A 101 3.47 -8.10 12.58
CA VAL A 101 4.35 -8.57 11.49
C VAL A 101 5.82 -8.41 11.86
N ALA A 102 6.17 -7.35 12.59
CA ALA A 102 7.54 -7.10 13.02
C ALA A 102 7.57 -6.40 14.39
N THR A 103 8.72 -6.48 15.03
CA THR A 103 9.00 -5.83 16.33
C THR A 103 10.38 -5.19 16.27
N ASP A 104 10.48 -3.93 16.67
CA ASP A 104 11.74 -3.28 16.96
C ASP A 104 12.06 -3.42 18.47
N PRO A 105 13.05 -4.24 18.85
CA PRO A 105 13.36 -4.50 20.26
C PRO A 105 14.02 -3.31 20.97
N ILE A 106 14.56 -2.34 20.23
CA ILE A 106 15.25 -1.17 20.83
C ILE A 106 14.22 -0.11 21.19
N SER A 107 13.30 0.19 20.26
CA SER A 107 12.26 1.20 20.46
C SER A 107 11.01 0.67 21.14
N GLY A 108 10.79 -0.66 21.15
CA GLY A 108 9.57 -1.27 21.66
C GLY A 108 8.35 -1.05 20.76
N VAL A 109 8.58 -0.65 19.50
CA VAL A 109 7.53 -0.41 18.51
C VAL A 109 7.24 -1.69 17.74
N PHE A 110 5.97 -1.92 17.47
CA PHE A 110 5.44 -3.06 16.72
C PHE A 110 4.97 -2.59 15.34
N GLU A 111 5.23 -3.36 14.29
CA GLU A 111 4.57 -3.16 13.01
C GLU A 111 3.36 -4.09 12.93
N VAL A 112 2.19 -3.50 12.68
CA VAL A 112 0.93 -4.24 12.52
C VAL A 112 0.40 -4.12 11.10
N SER A 113 -0.20 -5.20 10.60
CA SER A 113 -0.92 -5.22 9.33
C SER A 113 -2.37 -5.59 9.56
N PHE A 114 -3.27 -4.96 8.80
CA PHE A 114 -4.72 -5.14 8.92
C PHE A 114 -5.24 -6.08 7.84
N SER A 115 -6.15 -6.98 8.23
CA SER A 115 -6.85 -7.92 7.35
C SER A 115 -8.32 -7.56 7.18
#